data_AF-A0A261F2G5-F1
#
_entry.id   AF-A0A261F2G5-F1
#
_cell.length_a   1.000
_cell.length_b   1.000
_cell.length_c   1.000
_cell.angle_alpha   90.00
_cell.angle_beta   90.00
_cell.angle_gamma   90.00
#
_symmetry.space_group_name_H-M   'P 1'
#
loop_
_entity.id
_entity.type
_entity.pdbx_description
1 polymer ?
#
loop_
_entity_poly.entity_id
_entity_poly.type
_entity_poly.pdbx_seq_one_letter_code
_entity_poly.pdbx_strand_id
1 'polypeptide(L)'
;MGGRGTYSTGQEPEQKYHAVGEIDGVKILEPIDGKQWRLPEENHSSTAYILLHPDGTFKRYREYNEDHTAKFDIDYHPEDKALGTGKRPILHIHEYHMKKGTLVREPARFMTEEEYTTYKRFFVNVPEGAYLP
;
A
#
# COMPACT_ATOMS: atom_id res chain seq x y z
N MET A 1 6.28 20.24 16.66
CA MET A 1 5.33 19.31 17.30
C MET A 1 3.94 19.71 16.85
N GLY A 2 3.37 19.01 15.86
CA GLY A 2 2.08 19.36 15.26
C GLY A 2 1.19 18.14 15.15
N GLY A 3 -0.01 18.23 15.74
CA GLY A 3 -1.15 17.36 15.43
C GLY A 3 -1.25 16.04 16.18
N ARG A 4 -1.31 16.04 17.51
CA ARG A 4 -1.93 14.91 18.23
C ARG A 4 -3.43 14.97 17.97
N GLY A 5 -3.94 14.00 17.21
CA GLY A 5 -5.37 13.76 17.09
C GLY A 5 -5.97 13.63 18.49
N THR A 6 -6.96 14.48 18.76
CA THR A 6 -7.85 14.38 19.91
C THR A 6 -8.64 13.08 19.77
N TYR A 7 -8.23 12.02 20.48
CA TYR A 7 -9.10 10.90 20.75
C TYR A 7 -10.18 11.38 21.72
N SER A 8 -11.36 11.69 21.19
CA SER A 8 -12.55 11.97 22.00
C SER A 8 -12.89 10.74 22.83
N THR A 9 -12.93 10.91 24.14
CA THR A 9 -13.24 9.87 25.13
C THR A 9 -14.60 9.23 24.82
N GLY A 10 -14.61 7.99 24.34
CA GLY A 10 -15.83 7.15 24.27
C GLY A 10 -16.35 6.73 22.90
N GLN A 11 -15.70 7.08 21.79
CA GLN A 11 -16.03 6.49 20.48
C GLN A 11 -14.86 5.61 20.01
N GLU A 12 -15.13 4.33 19.78
CA GLU A 12 -14.19 3.49 19.05
C GLU A 12 -13.99 4.10 17.64
N PRO A 13 -12.75 4.19 17.14
CA PRO A 13 -12.51 4.70 15.80
C PRO A 13 -13.34 3.87 14.81
N GLU A 14 -14.08 4.54 13.93
CA GLU A 14 -14.88 3.84 12.92
C GLU A 14 -14.00 2.86 12.15
N GLN A 15 -14.35 1.58 12.20
CA GLN A 15 -13.67 0.55 11.43
C GLN A 15 -13.92 0.84 9.94
N LYS A 16 -12.85 1.09 9.19
CA LYS A 16 -12.92 1.40 7.74
C LYS A 16 -12.68 0.19 6.84
N TYR A 17 -12.09 -0.86 7.41
CA TYR A 17 -11.66 -2.05 6.69
C TYR A 17 -11.98 -3.32 7.46
N HIS A 18 -12.26 -4.39 6.75
CA HIS A 18 -12.26 -5.75 7.29
C HIS A 18 -11.19 -6.60 6.60
N ALA A 19 -10.60 -7.53 7.34
CA ALA A 19 -9.68 -8.50 6.76
C ALA A 19 -10.48 -9.65 6.14
N VAL A 20 -10.20 -9.99 4.89
CA VAL A 20 -10.90 -11.07 4.15
C VAL A 20 -10.06 -12.33 3.94
N GLY A 21 -8.77 -12.26 4.27
CA GLY A 21 -7.84 -13.36 4.13
C GLY A 21 -6.41 -12.89 4.32
N GLU A 22 -5.47 -13.75 3.94
CA GLU A 22 -4.05 -13.44 3.98
C GLU A 22 -3.30 -14.14 2.84
N ILE A 23 -2.20 -13.54 2.41
CA ILE A 23 -1.22 -14.15 1.51
C ILE A 23 0.10 -14.15 2.27
N ASP A 24 0.68 -15.33 2.50
CA ASP A 24 1.98 -15.47 3.18
C ASP A 24 2.05 -14.68 4.51
N GLY A 25 0.97 -14.74 5.30
CA GLY A 25 0.84 -14.04 6.59
C GLY A 25 0.53 -12.54 6.50
N VAL A 26 0.38 -11.97 5.30
CA VAL A 26 -0.01 -10.57 5.10
C VAL A 26 -1.51 -10.46 4.86
N LYS A 27 -2.21 -9.73 5.75
CA LYS A 27 -3.66 -9.57 5.69
C LYS A 27 -4.11 -8.81 4.44
N ILE A 28 -5.12 -9.36 3.76
CA ILE A 28 -5.85 -8.68 2.69
C ILE A 28 -6.97 -7.87 3.33
N LEU A 29 -6.99 -6.57 3.08
CA LEU A 29 -8.03 -5.66 3.56
C LEU A 29 -9.00 -5.31 2.42
N GLU A 30 -10.28 -5.24 2.77
CA GLU A 30 -11.32 -4.65 1.93
C GLU A 30 -11.98 -3.47 2.65
N PRO A 31 -12.33 -2.39 1.93
CA PRO A 31 -13.08 -1.30 2.51
C PRO A 31 -14.52 -1.72 2.81
N ILE A 32 -15.01 -1.42 4.01
CA ILE A 32 -16.36 -1.79 4.45
C ILE A 32 -17.44 -1.10 3.60
N ASP A 33 -17.18 0.13 3.14
CA ASP A 33 -18.11 0.92 2.32
C ASP A 33 -17.96 0.69 0.81
N GLY A 34 -16.99 -0.12 0.39
CA GLY A 34 -16.64 -0.35 -1.02
C GLY A 34 -16.08 0.88 -1.75
N LYS A 35 -15.84 2.01 -1.05
CA LYS A 35 -15.42 3.28 -1.64
C LYS A 35 -13.96 3.60 -1.33
N GLN A 36 -13.45 3.21 -0.16
CA GLN A 36 -12.11 3.59 0.28
C GLN A 36 -11.02 2.62 -0.19
N TRP A 37 -10.49 2.84 -1.39
CA TRP A 37 -9.43 2.01 -1.99
C TRP A 37 -7.99 2.38 -1.58
N ARG A 38 -7.78 2.80 -0.33
CA ARG A 38 -6.45 3.09 0.21
C ARG A 38 -6.18 2.17 1.38
N LEU A 39 -4.93 1.86 1.67
CA LEU A 39 -4.56 1.18 2.91
C LEU A 39 -4.45 2.21 4.07
N PRO A 40 -4.57 1.77 5.34
CA PRO A 40 -4.36 2.61 6.51
C PRO A 40 -3.04 3.39 6.45
N GLU A 41 -2.99 4.59 7.02
CA GLU A 41 -1.73 5.37 7.11
C GLU A 41 -0.82 4.85 8.23
N GLU A 42 -1.42 4.27 9.27
CA GLU A 42 -0.74 3.61 10.38
C GLU A 42 -1.20 2.16 10.48
N ASN A 43 -0.33 1.24 10.92
CA ASN A 43 -0.76 -0.13 11.15
C ASN A 43 -1.37 -0.35 12.53
N HIS A 44 -2.41 -1.18 12.56
CA HIS A 44 -3.13 -1.51 13.80
C HIS A 44 -2.78 -2.91 14.33
N SER A 45 -2.65 -3.90 13.45
CA SER A 45 -2.56 -5.31 13.84
C SER A 45 -1.70 -6.19 12.91
N SER A 46 -0.89 -5.59 12.04
CA SER A 46 -0.04 -6.28 11.05
C SER A 46 1.11 -5.38 10.64
N THR A 47 2.26 -5.93 10.27
CA THR A 47 3.40 -5.17 9.74
C THR A 47 3.22 -4.76 8.27
N ALA A 48 2.27 -5.36 7.58
CA ALA A 48 1.89 -5.02 6.22
C ALA A 48 0.42 -5.35 5.94
N TYR A 49 -0.13 -4.76 4.87
CA TYR A 49 -1.45 -5.09 4.33
C TYR A 49 -1.41 -5.13 2.80
N ILE A 50 -2.32 -5.94 2.25
CA ILE A 50 -2.58 -6.03 0.80
C ILE A 50 -3.99 -5.50 0.52
N LEU A 51 -4.13 -4.78 -0.57
CA LEU A 51 -5.40 -4.42 -1.18
C LEU A 51 -5.48 -5.08 -2.55
N LEU A 52 -6.63 -5.69 -2.85
CA LEU A 52 -6.95 -6.25 -4.16
C LEU A 52 -8.02 -5.38 -4.85
N HIS A 53 -8.10 -5.49 -6.16
CA HIS A 53 -9.26 -5.09 -6.94
C HIS A 53 -10.42 -6.07 -6.72
N PRO A 54 -11.68 -5.69 -7.03
CA PRO A 54 -12.84 -6.58 -6.91
C PRO A 54 -12.72 -7.90 -7.69
N ASP A 55 -11.91 -7.94 -8.75
CA ASP A 55 -11.62 -9.13 -9.56
C ASP A 55 -10.50 -10.00 -8.96
N GLY A 56 -9.99 -9.65 -7.78
CA GLY A 56 -8.89 -10.34 -7.09
C GLY A 56 -7.50 -9.94 -7.58
N THR A 57 -7.38 -9.03 -8.54
CA THR A 57 -6.06 -8.57 -9.03
C THR A 57 -5.37 -7.72 -7.97
N PHE A 58 -4.06 -7.93 -7.80
CA PHE A 58 -3.25 -7.12 -6.90
C PHE A 58 -3.37 -5.64 -7.23
N LYS A 59 -3.60 -4.82 -6.20
CA LYS A 59 -3.71 -3.36 -6.33
C LYS A 59 -2.58 -2.65 -5.61
N ARG A 60 -2.38 -2.99 -4.33
CA ARG A 60 -1.39 -2.35 -3.46
C ARG A 60 -0.91 -3.28 -2.36
N TYR A 61 0.36 -3.18 -2.03
CA TYR A 61 0.96 -3.63 -0.78
C TYR A 61 1.46 -2.41 -0.02
N ARG A 62 1.24 -2.33 1.30
CA ARG A 62 1.86 -1.32 2.16
C ARG A 62 2.56 -2.00 3.32
N GLU A 63 3.82 -1.65 3.52
CA GLU A 63 4.61 -2.02 4.70
C GLU A 63 4.73 -0.84 5.66
N TYR A 64 4.87 -1.15 6.95
CA TYR A 64 4.98 -0.15 8.01
C TYR A 64 6.28 -0.33 8.79
N ASN A 65 6.76 0.77 9.35
CA ASN A 65 7.86 0.78 10.30
C ASN A 65 7.39 0.30 11.68
N GLU A 66 8.35 0.07 12.59
CA GLU A 66 8.07 -0.29 13.98
C GLU A 66 7.30 0.80 14.74
N ASP A 67 7.44 2.06 14.34
CA ASP A 67 6.71 3.21 14.89
C ASP A 67 5.30 3.36 14.29
N HIS A 68 4.83 2.33 13.59
CA HIS A 68 3.55 2.22 12.95
C HIS A 68 3.34 3.09 11.70
N THR A 69 4.32 3.89 11.29
CA THR A 69 4.20 4.74 10.09
C THR A 69 4.37 3.96 8.79
N ALA A 70 3.68 4.35 7.72
CA ALA A 70 3.90 3.74 6.40
C ALA A 70 5.38 3.90 5.97
N LYS A 71 5.96 2.80 5.47
CA LYS A 71 7.36 2.69 5.03
C LYS A 71 7.48 2.77 3.52
N PHE A 72 6.73 1.94 2.80
CA PHE A 72 6.58 2.02 1.34
C PHE A 72 5.27 1.39 0.87
N ASP A 73 4.82 1.83 -0.30
CA ASP A 73 3.78 1.18 -1.09
C ASP A 73 4.40 0.50 -2.30
N ILE A 74 3.92 -0.70 -2.64
CA ILE A 74 4.05 -1.29 -3.98
C ILE A 74 2.68 -1.20 -4.64
N ASP A 75 2.60 -0.53 -5.77
CA ASP A 75 1.37 -0.21 -6.46
C ASP A 75 1.33 -0.88 -7.85
N TYR A 76 0.16 -1.37 -8.26
CA TYR A 76 -0.09 -1.83 -9.62
C TYR A 76 -1.21 -1.01 -10.27
N HIS A 77 -0.84 0.08 -10.92
CA HIS A 77 -1.74 0.93 -11.69
C HIS A 77 -0.93 1.73 -12.72
N PRO A 78 -1.59 2.37 -13.71
CA PRO A 78 -0.90 3.33 -14.56
C PRO A 78 -0.35 4.45 -13.67
N GLU A 79 0.96 4.66 -13.73
CA GLU A 79 1.62 5.80 -13.10
C GLU A 79 1.86 6.88 -14.16
N ASP A 80 1.94 8.13 -13.71
CA ASP A 80 2.13 9.28 -14.59
C ASP A 80 3.51 9.21 -15.32
N LYS A 81 3.78 10.19 -16.17
CA LYS A 81 4.91 10.21 -17.14
C LYS A 81 6.32 9.86 -16.61
N ALA A 82 6.52 9.83 -15.29
CA ALA A 82 7.79 9.50 -14.66
C ALA A 82 8.24 8.04 -14.90
N LEU A 83 7.31 7.08 -15.03
CA LEU A 83 7.64 5.66 -15.19
C LEU A 83 7.08 5.02 -16.48
N GLY A 84 6.47 5.79 -17.38
CA GLY A 84 6.00 5.26 -18.67
C GLY A 84 5.02 6.15 -19.43
N THR A 85 4.33 5.54 -20.41
CA THR A 85 3.38 6.23 -21.30
C THR A 85 2.02 6.56 -20.67
N GLY A 86 1.86 6.32 -19.36
CA GLY A 86 0.66 6.64 -18.58
C GLY A 86 -0.57 5.77 -18.88
N LYS A 87 -0.44 4.72 -19.71
CA LYS A 87 -1.58 3.90 -20.18
C LYS A 87 -1.56 2.45 -19.74
N ARG A 88 -0.38 1.90 -19.42
CA ARG A 88 -0.24 0.51 -18.99
C ARG A 88 -0.01 0.48 -17.48
N PRO A 89 -0.72 -0.39 -16.73
CA PRO A 89 -0.41 -0.64 -15.34
C PRO A 89 1.01 -1.19 -15.22
N ILE A 90 1.77 -0.64 -14.28
CA ILE A 90 3.13 -1.05 -13.98
C ILE A 90 3.26 -1.22 -12.47
N LEU A 91 4.03 -2.22 -12.04
CA LEU A 91 4.46 -2.36 -10.65
C LEU A 91 5.52 -1.31 -10.35
N HIS A 92 5.26 -0.49 -9.34
CA HIS A 92 6.15 0.58 -8.91
C HIS A 92 6.11 0.77 -7.41
N ILE A 93 7.14 1.42 -6.87
CA ILE A 93 7.29 1.64 -5.43
C ILE A 93 7.22 3.13 -5.11
N HIS A 94 6.55 3.43 -4.00
CA HIS A 94 6.61 4.73 -3.34
C HIS A 94 7.15 4.58 -1.94
N GLU A 95 8.26 5.25 -1.64
CA GLU A 95 8.85 5.24 -0.31
C GLU A 95 8.32 6.41 0.52
N TYR A 96 8.18 6.19 1.82
CA TYR A 96 7.78 7.20 2.78
C TYR A 96 8.95 7.54 3.69
N HIS A 97 9.14 8.82 3.97
CA HIS A 97 10.15 9.29 4.90
C HIS A 97 9.63 10.47 5.71
N MET A 98 10.18 10.65 6.90
CA MET A 98 9.84 11.77 7.76
C MET A 98 10.64 13.00 7.34
N LYS A 99 9.96 14.05 6.88
CA LYS A 99 10.56 15.34 6.53
C LYS A 99 9.98 16.43 7.41
N LYS A 100 10.81 17.02 8.28
CA LYS A 100 10.42 18.07 9.24
C LYS A 100 9.22 17.68 10.13
N GLY A 101 9.08 16.40 10.47
CA GLY A 101 7.99 15.88 11.30
C GLY A 101 6.70 15.56 10.54
N THR A 102 6.73 15.58 9.21
CA THR A 102 5.60 15.15 8.35
C THR A 102 6.04 13.94 7.53
N LEU A 103 5.17 12.93 7.44
CA LEU A 103 5.39 11.80 6.56
C LEU A 103 5.20 12.23 5.10
N VAL A 104 6.23 12.10 4.29
CA VAL A 104 6.24 12.51 2.88
C VAL A 104 6.41 11.28 2.01
N ARG A 105 5.54 11.14 1.00
CA ARG A 105 5.61 10.12 -0.04
C ARG A 105 6.54 10.59 -1.17
N GLU A 106 7.57 9.81 -1.47
CA GLU A 106 8.48 10.07 -2.58
C GLU A 106 7.84 9.76 -3.94
N PRO A 107 8.41 10.31 -5.04
CA PRO A 107 8.00 9.96 -6.40
C PRO A 107 8.08 8.46 -6.65
N ALA A 108 7.27 7.98 -7.58
CA ALA A 108 7.30 6.58 -7.98
C ALA A 108 8.67 6.22 -8.56
N ARG A 109 9.16 5.02 -8.23
CA ARG A 109 10.30 4.39 -8.91
C ARG A 109 9.97 2.99 -9.39
N PHE A 110 10.68 2.53 -10.41
CA PHE A 110 10.64 1.12 -10.79
C PHE A 110 11.12 0.23 -9.64
N MET A 111 10.59 -0.98 -9.59
CA MET A 111 11.14 -2.03 -8.74
C MET A 111 12.47 -2.51 -9.31
N THR A 112 13.39 -2.91 -8.43
CA THR A 112 14.52 -3.75 -8.83
C THR A 112 14.06 -5.20 -9.02
N GLU A 113 14.88 -6.01 -9.70
CA GLU A 113 14.62 -7.45 -9.85
C GLU A 113 14.60 -8.18 -8.49
N GLU A 114 15.44 -7.76 -7.55
CA GLU A 114 15.47 -8.28 -6.18
C GLU A 114 14.19 -7.97 -5.41
N GLU A 115 13.70 -6.73 -5.51
CA GLU A 115 12.42 -6.33 -4.92
C GLU A 115 11.27 -7.11 -5.57
N TYR A 116 11.23 -7.21 -6.89
CA TYR A 116 10.22 -8.00 -7.59
C TYR A 116 10.24 -9.45 -7.13
N THR A 117 11.41 -10.08 -7.08
CA THR A 117 11.57 -11.48 -6.65
C THR A 117 11.13 -11.68 -5.21
N THR A 118 11.42 -10.71 -4.34
CA THR A 118 10.97 -10.72 -2.95
C THR A 118 9.45 -10.68 -2.90
N TYR A 119 8.80 -9.72 -3.55
CA TYR A 119 7.37 -9.45 -3.37
C TYR A 119 6.43 -10.17 -4.34
N LYS A 120 6.93 -10.85 -5.39
CA LYS A 120 6.10 -11.45 -6.46
C LYS A 120 5.00 -12.38 -5.99
N ARG A 121 5.17 -13.01 -4.83
CA ARG A 121 4.16 -13.87 -4.19
C ARG A 121 2.85 -13.15 -3.88
N PHE A 122 2.86 -11.82 -3.76
CA PHE A 122 1.69 -10.99 -3.51
C PHE A 122 0.99 -10.50 -4.79
N PHE A 123 1.64 -10.60 -5.95
CA PHE A 123 1.18 -9.99 -7.19
C PHE A 123 0.21 -10.90 -7.96
N VAL A 124 -0.89 -11.26 -7.29
CA VAL A 124 -1.95 -12.12 -7.85
C VAL A 124 -2.58 -11.47 -9.08
N ASN A 125 -2.75 -12.25 -10.15
CA ASN A 125 -3.26 -11.82 -11.46
C ASN A 125 -2.48 -10.65 -12.12
N VAL A 126 -1.23 -10.43 -11.72
CA VAL A 126 -0.33 -9.46 -12.39
C VAL A 126 0.55 -10.20 -13.39
N PRO A 127 0.70 -9.71 -14.64
CA PRO A 127 1.61 -10.31 -15.61
C PRO A 127 3.05 -10.38 -15.10
N GLU A 128 3.74 -11.46 -15.41
CA GLU A 128 5.17 -11.59 -15.09
C GLU A 128 5.97 -10.47 -15.78
N GLY A 129 6.92 -9.89 -15.04
CA GLY A 129 7.73 -8.79 -15.57
C GLY A 129 7.03 -7.43 -15.64
N ALA A 130 5.81 -7.28 -15.09
CA ALA A 130 5.07 -6.01 -15.10
C ALA A 130 5.71 -4.86 -14.29
N TYR A 131 6.97 -4.99 -13.85
CA TYR A 131 7.77 -3.93 -13.25
C TYR A 131 8.72 -3.25 -14.24
N LEU A 132 8.79 -3.77 -15.48
CA LEU A 132 9.55 -3.21 -16.59
C LEU A 132 8.65 -2.32 -17.47
N PRO A 133 9.21 -1.30 -18.14
CA PRO A 133 8.46 -0.38 -19.01
C PRO A 133 7.92 -1.01 -20.31
#